data_AF-A0A1M5MMQ3-F1
#
_entry.id   AF-A0A1M5MMQ3-F1
#
_cell.length_a   1.000
_cell.length_b   1.000
_cell.length_c   1.000
_cell.angle_alpha   90.00
_cell.angle_beta   90.00
_cell.angle_gamma   90.00
#
_symmetry.space_group_name_H-M   'P 1'
#
loop_
_entity.id
_entity.type
_entity.pdbx_description
1 polymer ?
#
loop_
_entity_poly.entity_id
_entity_poly.type
_entity_poly.pdbx_seq_one_letter_code
_entity_poly.pdbx_strand_id
1 'polypeptide(L)'
;MDKSLEFCEEPAQVFSYLFASKVNNSMIGVNSEKLDPPTCIAVVKEIVLDGHNLFVLLSPFDTSGQILNCTLLRLSDIQGVLPFTSKFINPFLKKIEGTDSWLQQLYFSMFPDESNPT
;
A
#
# COMPACT_ATOMS: atom_id res chain seq x y z
N MET A 1 -24.64 8.78 8.38
CA MET A 1 -24.77 8.54 6.93
C MET A 1 -23.79 7.42 6.62
N ASP A 2 -24.31 6.22 6.38
CA ASP A 2 -23.51 5.11 5.86
C ASP A 2 -23.05 5.52 4.45
N LYS A 3 -21.82 6.01 4.33
CA LYS A 3 -21.15 6.07 3.04
C LYS A 3 -20.75 4.63 2.76
N SER A 4 -21.57 3.95 1.97
CA SER A 4 -21.19 2.72 1.27
C SER A 4 -19.74 2.87 0.79
N LEU A 5 -18.89 1.88 1.06
CA LEU A 5 -17.54 1.81 0.52
C LEU A 5 -17.64 1.61 -0.99
N GLU A 6 -17.83 2.70 -1.72
CA GLU A 6 -17.91 2.74 -3.17
C GLU A 6 -16.55 3.12 -3.75
N PHE A 7 -16.25 2.58 -4.93
CA PHE A 7 -15.06 2.97 -5.66
C PHE A 7 -15.17 4.42 -6.10
N CYS A 8 -14.10 5.16 -5.88
CA CYS A 8 -13.86 6.44 -6.51
C CYS A 8 -13.11 6.18 -7.82
N GLU A 9 -13.72 6.58 -8.94
CA GLU A 9 -13.18 6.38 -10.30
C GLU A 9 -12.75 7.71 -10.95
N GLU A 10 -13.05 8.85 -10.33
CA GLU A 10 -12.67 10.16 -10.88
C GLU A 10 -11.14 10.34 -10.81
N PRO A 11 -10.42 10.56 -11.93
CA PRO A 11 -8.96 10.53 -11.95
C PRO A 11 -8.27 11.49 -10.96
N ALA A 12 -8.79 12.70 -10.79
CA ALA A 12 -8.24 13.68 -9.85
C ALA A 12 -8.42 13.23 -8.39
N GLN A 13 -9.57 12.64 -8.07
CA GLN A 13 -9.82 12.11 -6.74
C GLN A 13 -9.04 10.81 -6.49
N VAL A 14 -8.93 9.92 -7.48
CA VAL A 14 -8.09 8.71 -7.41
C VAL A 14 -6.66 9.09 -7.04
N PHE A 15 -6.07 10.03 -7.77
CA PHE A 15 -4.74 10.53 -7.46
C PHE A 15 -4.65 11.14 -6.05
N SER A 16 -5.64 11.97 -5.68
CA SER A 16 -5.70 12.59 -4.35
C SER A 16 -5.72 11.55 -3.22
N TYR A 17 -6.50 10.48 -3.35
CA TYR A 17 -6.58 9.41 -2.36
C TYR A 17 -5.31 8.56 -2.31
N LEU A 18 -4.69 8.25 -3.46
CA LEU A 18 -3.41 7.55 -3.52
C LEU A 18 -2.30 8.37 -2.86
N PHE A 19 -2.27 9.68 -3.13
CA PHE A 19 -1.34 10.61 -2.50
C PHE A 19 -1.58 10.71 -0.98
N ALA A 20 -2.84 10.81 -0.56
CA ALA A 20 -3.19 10.81 0.86
C ALA A 20 -2.79 9.51 1.57
N SER A 21 -2.96 8.36 0.91
CA SER A 21 -2.49 7.05 1.42
C SER A 21 -0.98 7.04 1.62
N LYS A 22 -0.22 7.56 0.65
CA LYS A 22 1.24 7.69 0.74
C LYS A 22 1.67 8.58 1.90
N VAL A 23 1.10 9.77 2.01
CA VAL A 23 1.46 10.75 3.06
C VAL A 23 1.12 10.22 4.45
N ASN A 24 -0.05 9.62 4.61
CA ASN A 24 -0.54 9.16 5.92
C ASN A 24 -0.10 7.73 6.27
N ASN A 25 0.62 7.06 5.37
CA ASN A 25 0.94 5.63 5.49
C ASN A 25 -0.32 4.79 5.81
N SER A 26 -1.44 5.15 5.17
CA SER A 26 -2.75 4.52 5.38
C SER A 26 -3.05 3.54 4.26
N MET A 27 -3.87 2.54 4.57
CA MET A 27 -4.31 1.57 3.59
C MET A 27 -5.30 2.20 2.60
N ILE A 28 -5.30 1.67 1.39
CA ILE A 28 -6.21 2.04 0.33
C ILE A 28 -6.56 0.80 -0.48
N GLY A 29 -7.81 0.67 -0.89
CA GLY A 29 -8.20 -0.35 -1.85
C GLY A 29 -7.88 0.14 -3.25
N VAL A 30 -7.20 -0.67 -4.05
CA VAL A 30 -6.82 -0.34 -5.43
C VAL A 30 -7.47 -1.38 -6.34
N ASN A 31 -8.20 -0.90 -7.34
CA ASN A 31 -8.73 -1.74 -8.41
C ASN A 31 -7.87 -1.57 -9.67
N SER A 32 -7.28 -2.67 -10.13
CA SER A 32 -6.49 -2.75 -11.35
C SER A 32 -6.64 -4.13 -11.98
N GLU A 33 -6.93 -4.20 -13.28
CA GLU A 33 -6.84 -5.44 -14.06
C GLU A 33 -5.41 -6.05 -14.10
N LYS A 34 -4.39 -5.29 -13.68
CA LYS A 34 -3.01 -5.80 -13.52
C LYS A 34 -2.79 -6.58 -12.23
N LEU A 35 -3.73 -6.50 -11.28
CA LEU A 35 -3.68 -7.22 -10.02
C LEU A 35 -4.42 -8.57 -10.14
N ASP A 36 -3.98 -9.56 -9.39
CA ASP A 36 -4.66 -10.84 -9.21
C ASP A 36 -4.73 -11.18 -7.72
N PRO A 37 -5.88 -10.99 -7.05
CA PRO A 37 -7.17 -10.56 -7.61
C PRO A 37 -7.19 -9.08 -8.06
N PRO A 38 -8.13 -8.65 -8.93
CA PRO A 38 -8.17 -7.30 -9.50
C PRO A 38 -8.28 -6.17 -8.47
N THR A 39 -8.77 -6.48 -7.29
CA THR A 39 -8.83 -5.53 -6.17
C THR A 39 -7.92 -6.02 -5.04
N CYS A 40 -7.03 -5.16 -4.59
CA CYS A 40 -6.21 -5.40 -3.41
C CYS A 40 -6.33 -4.27 -2.39
N ILE A 41 -6.01 -4.55 -1.13
CA ILE A 41 -5.83 -3.53 -0.10
C ILE A 41 -4.35 -3.44 0.25
N ALA A 42 -3.74 -2.30 -0.02
CA ALA A 42 -2.31 -2.09 0.16
C ALA A 42 -2.01 -0.67 0.64
N VAL A 43 -0.72 -0.39 0.86
CA VAL A 43 -0.22 0.97 1.13
C VAL A 43 0.50 1.49 -0.09
N VAL A 44 0.29 2.76 -0.45
CA VAL A 44 1.14 3.42 -1.43
C VAL A 44 2.50 3.72 -0.81
N LYS A 45 3.54 3.00 -1.26
CA LYS A 45 4.93 3.18 -0.84
C LYS A 45 5.59 4.34 -1.55
N GLU A 46 5.31 4.56 -2.82
CA GLU A 46 5.91 5.64 -3.59
C GLU A 46 5.02 6.04 -4.76
N ILE A 47 5.14 7.30 -5.20
CA ILE A 47 4.55 7.77 -6.44
C ILE A 47 5.68 8.42 -7.24
N VAL A 48 5.99 7.86 -8.41
CA VAL A 48 7.15 8.25 -9.22
C VAL A 48 6.67 8.82 -10.54
N LEU A 49 7.24 9.95 -10.94
CA LEU A 49 7.06 10.51 -12.28
C LEU A 49 8.22 10.09 -13.16
N ASP A 50 7.94 9.34 -14.23
CA ASP A 50 8.92 8.97 -15.25
C ASP A 50 8.44 9.48 -16.62
N GLY A 51 9.04 10.61 -17.04
CA GLY A 51 8.62 11.36 -18.21
C GLY A 51 7.19 11.87 -18.07
N HIS A 52 6.29 11.37 -18.93
CA HIS A 52 4.86 11.69 -18.91
C HIS A 52 4.00 10.66 -18.16
N ASN A 53 4.63 9.63 -17.58
CA ASN A 53 3.93 8.56 -16.89
C ASN A 53 4.06 8.72 -15.38
N LEU A 54 2.93 8.61 -14.69
CA LEU A 54 2.90 8.54 -13.24
C LEU A 54 2.74 7.08 -12.82
N PHE A 55 3.64 6.63 -11.96
CA PHE A 55 3.66 5.28 -11.41
C PHE A 55 3.37 5.31 -9.92
N VAL A 56 2.66 4.30 -9.44
CA VAL A 56 2.28 4.09 -8.05
C VAL A 56 2.87 2.76 -7.61
N LEU A 57 3.79 2.81 -6.64
CA LEU A 57 4.36 1.63 -6.00
C LEU A 57 3.54 1.30 -4.76
N LEU A 58 2.98 0.09 -4.72
CA LEU A 58 2.25 -0.48 -3.59
C LEU A 58 3.19 -1.28 -2.69
N SER A 59 2.79 -1.48 -1.44
CA SER A 59 3.44 -2.46 -0.56
C SER A 59 3.39 -3.86 -1.19
N PRO A 60 4.44 -4.68 -1.05
CA PRO A 60 4.49 -6.01 -1.65
C PRO A 60 3.49 -7.00 -1.07
N PHE A 61 2.80 -6.64 0.01
CA PHE A 61 1.81 -7.48 0.66
C PHE A 61 0.50 -6.73 0.88
N ASP A 62 -0.59 -7.48 0.86
CA ASP A 62 -1.92 -7.01 1.25
C ASP A 62 -2.15 -7.12 2.78
N THR A 63 -3.33 -6.74 3.24
CA THR A 63 -3.74 -6.89 4.65
C THR A 63 -3.78 -8.32 5.17
N SER A 64 -3.94 -9.28 4.25
CA SER A 64 -4.00 -10.71 4.55
C SER A 64 -2.61 -11.33 4.67
N GLY A 65 -1.55 -10.58 4.33
CA GLY A 65 -0.18 -11.05 4.26
C GLY A 65 0.14 -11.79 2.95
N GLN A 66 -0.75 -11.74 1.95
CA GLN A 66 -0.50 -12.29 0.63
C GLN A 66 0.39 -11.35 -0.17
N ILE A 67 1.32 -11.93 -0.93
CA ILE A 67 2.21 -11.17 -1.81
C ILE A 67 1.41 -10.70 -3.02
N LEU A 68 1.49 -9.41 -3.34
CA LEU A 68 0.92 -8.88 -4.58
C LEU A 68 1.71 -9.39 -5.77
N ASN A 69 1.00 -9.90 -6.78
CA ASN A 69 1.58 -10.30 -8.06
C ASN A 69 2.20 -9.12 -8.83
N CYS A 70 1.70 -7.91 -8.58
CA CYS A 70 2.17 -6.66 -9.18
C CYS A 70 2.17 -5.56 -8.12
N THR A 71 3.31 -4.89 -7.95
CA THR A 71 3.45 -3.79 -6.97
C THR A 71 3.56 -2.43 -7.63
N LEU A 72 3.93 -2.36 -8.91
CA LEU A 72 4.13 -1.10 -9.63
C LEU A 72 3.05 -0.95 -10.70
N LEU A 73 2.18 0.04 -10.54
CA LEU A 73 1.07 0.33 -11.46
C LEU A 73 1.26 1.70 -12.09
N ARG A 74 0.91 1.86 -13.38
CA ARG A 74 0.68 3.20 -13.92
C ARG A 74 -0.61 3.74 -13.35
N LEU A 75 -0.70 5.05 -13.13
CA LEU A 75 -1.95 5.67 -12.69
C LEU A 75 -3.09 5.36 -13.67
N SER A 76 -2.81 5.29 -14.97
CA SER A 76 -3.77 4.93 -16.01
C SER A 76 -4.31 3.50 -15.91
N ASP A 77 -3.61 2.61 -15.21
CA ASP A 77 -4.00 1.20 -15.06
C ASP A 77 -4.87 0.99 -13.81
N ILE A 78 -5.09 2.04 -13.01
CA ILE A 78 -5.94 2.02 -11.81
C ILE A 78 -7.34 2.50 -12.22
N GLN A 79 -8.32 1.60 -12.28
CA GLN A 79 -9.70 1.96 -12.64
C GLN A 79 -10.40 2.70 -11.50
N GLY A 80 -10.01 2.47 -10.25
CA GLY A 80 -10.60 3.16 -9.12
C GLY A 80 -9.93 2.79 -7.79
N VAL A 81 -10.28 3.55 -6.76
CA VAL A 81 -9.78 3.33 -5.40
C VAL A 81 -10.91 3.32 -4.39
N LEU A 82 -10.76 2.52 -3.34
CA LEU A 82 -11.61 2.53 -2.17
C LEU A 82 -10.91 3.34 -1.07
N PRO A 83 -11.36 4.58 -0.80
CA PRO A 83 -10.80 5.37 0.27
C PRO A 83 -11.34 4.87 1.61
N PHE A 84 -10.44 4.45 2.50
CA PHE A 84 -10.77 4.20 3.90
C PHE A 84 -9.63 4.63 4.80
N THR A 85 -9.98 5.17 5.95
CA THR A 85 -9.04 5.69 6.94
C THR A 85 -8.64 4.58 7.91
N SER A 86 -7.78 3.67 7.47
CA SER A 86 -7.17 2.67 8.34
C SER A 86 -5.65 2.74 8.27
N LYS A 87 -4.99 2.85 9.42
CA LYS A 87 -3.52 2.80 9.48
C LYS A 87 -3.08 1.40 9.10
N PHE A 88 -2.10 1.30 8.21
CA PHE A 88 -1.49 0.02 7.89
C PHE A 88 -0.75 -0.50 9.11
N ILE A 89 -1.07 -1.72 9.51
CA ILE A 89 -0.31 -2.46 10.51
C ILE A 89 0.22 -3.69 9.79
N ASN A 90 1.55 -3.80 9.67
CA ASN A 90 2.17 -4.95 9.03
C ASN A 90 1.74 -6.23 9.77
N PRO A 91 1.05 -7.18 9.10
CA PRO A 91 0.55 -8.39 9.74
C PRO A 91 1.68 -9.28 10.28
N PHE A 92 2.88 -9.18 9.69
CA PHE A 92 4.07 -9.88 10.17
C PHE A 92 4.64 -9.25 11.45
N LEU A 93 4.52 -7.93 11.64
CA LEU A 93 4.98 -7.26 12.87
C LEU A 93 4.06 -7.54 14.07
N LYS A 94 2.75 -7.75 13.84
CA LYS A 94 1.78 -8.08 14.91
C LYS A 94 2.12 -9.34 15.69
N LYS A 95 2.78 -10.33 15.07
CA LYS A 95 3.21 -11.57 15.75
C LYS A 95 4.53 -11.43 16.48
N ILE A 96 5.32 -10.40 16.19
CA ILE A 96 6.65 -10.22 16.80
C ILE A 96 6.56 -9.36 18.07
N GLU A 97 5.42 -8.74 18.35
CA GLU A 97 5.15 -8.07 19.64
C GLU A 97 4.96 -9.04 20.82
N GLY A 98 5.17 -10.35 20.61
CA GLY A 98 5.15 -11.37 21.66
C GLY A 98 6.32 -12.35 21.55
N THR A 99 7.20 -12.32 22.56
CA THR A 99 8.12 -13.38 23.01
C THR A 99 9.33 -13.83 22.18
N ASP A 100 9.46 -13.56 20.88
CA ASP A 100 10.63 -14.02 20.10
C ASP A 100 11.52 -12.88 19.59
N SER A 101 12.40 -12.37 20.46
CA SER A 101 13.32 -11.27 20.16
C SER A 101 14.26 -11.58 18.99
N TRP A 102 14.54 -12.86 18.72
CA TRP A 102 15.44 -13.27 17.64
C TRP A 102 14.81 -13.10 16.25
N LEU A 103 13.49 -13.31 16.09
CA LEU A 103 12.78 -13.06 14.82
C LEU A 103 12.73 -11.57 14.52
N GLN A 104 12.57 -10.76 15.57
CA GLN A 104 12.63 -9.31 15.52
C GLN A 104 14.02 -8.84 15.05
N GLN A 105 15.08 -9.38 15.66
CA GLN A 105 16.47 -9.09 15.28
C GLN A 105 16.80 -9.56 13.85
N LEU A 106 16.34 -10.75 13.46
CA LEU A 106 16.54 -11.27 12.11
C LEU A 106 15.86 -10.37 11.08
N TYR A 107 14.62 -9.95 11.32
CA TYR A 107 13.90 -9.02 10.44
C TYR A 107 14.66 -7.70 10.29
N PHE A 108 15.07 -7.06 11.39
CA PHE A 108 15.82 -5.81 11.33
C PHE A 108 17.21 -5.95 10.69
N SER A 109 17.83 -7.14 10.79
CA SER A 109 19.11 -7.42 10.11
C SER A 109 18.96 -7.59 8.60
N MET A 110 17.82 -8.11 8.13
CA MET A 110 17.55 -8.33 6.71
C MET A 110 16.94 -7.10 6.02
N PHE A 111 16.26 -6.24 6.78
CA PHE A 111 15.61 -5.03 6.31
C PHE A 111 15.99 -3.83 7.20
N PRO A 112 17.25 -3.37 7.15
CA PRO A 112 17.68 -2.21 7.93
C PRO A 112 16.93 -0.96 7.44
N ASP A 113 16.24 -0.27 8.36
CA ASP A 113 15.65 1.05 8.07
C ASP A 113 16.78 2.07 7.87
N GLU A 114 16.86 2.68 6.69
CA GLU A 114 17.85 3.73 6.37
C GLU A 114 17.62 5.05 7.13
N SER A 115 16.61 5.14 8.00
CA SER A 115 16.20 6.39 8.66
C SER A 115 16.80 6.65 10.04
N ASN A 116 17.78 5.85 10.50
CA ASN A 116 18.55 6.17 11.71
C ASN A 116 20.01 6.48 11.36
N PRO A 117 20.35 7.75 11.04
CA PRO A 117 21.72 8.19 11.17
C PRO A 117 22.07 8.25 12.67
N THR A 118 23.06 7.45 13.05
CA THR A 118 23.81 7.58 14.32
C THR A 118 24.27 9.00 14.59
#